data_AF-A0A7I7SDP2-F1
#
_entry.id   AF-A0A7I7SDP2-F1
#
_cell.length_a   1.000
_cell.length_b   1.000
_cell.length_c   1.000
_cell.angle_alpha   90.00
_cell.angle_beta   90.00
_cell.angle_gamma   90.00
#
_symmetry.space_group_name_H-M   'P 1'
#
loop_
_entity.id
_entity.type
_entity.pdbx_description
1 polymer ?
#
loop_
_entity_poly.entity_id
_entity_poly.type
_entity_poly.pdbx_seq_one_letter_code
_entity_poly.pdbx_strand_id
1 'polypeptide(L)'
;MVCLSALGVAPMLGVQTRVARLVEVMLTGDEVGWVMGGTFDPDPVAAGYFDTVVDGILQRSGWIGDSAAIAPLWTPEEFWPLGTLTFGASVDRGAEVLKAAVLGPNADLTPIDGYPLPAPLAGSGDTGVVFGYSQSATVATAAMPDLYDGLGTSAGNLHFVLAGNPNNPMGGILARFAFPGADAHVPLLNIPLGIGATPTDLFATDIYTAEYDGWANFPQDPTNLLADVNALMGIATVHSVYKDLDPAVDLIHLGAAGQTDFFMIPTDQLPILWPVYQLGAPGELLGAALEPGLRLGIDWGYGNPGMAVHPAAEALPAGPWAVNALNQISMIDSGGQFVSGSGLAGFLPMMDPLQMLIGAEEAGVHSLLDPVNQILALAGADAVSPGIDAALHAPVELTASIDQLVMSGWNEMIAALNLTDLLGVDLSWASIFDGLPLISGAPVIAGVGLLFDLLNAVIPVP
;
A
#
# COMPACT_ATOMS: atom_id res chain seq x y z
N MET A 1 -52.44 -25.80 -14.97
CA MET A 1 -51.12 -26.35 -14.59
C MET A 1 -50.08 -25.47 -15.23
N VAL A 2 -49.53 -24.53 -14.46
CA VAL A 2 -48.42 -23.66 -14.85
C VAL A 2 -47.49 -23.68 -13.64
N CYS A 3 -46.27 -24.21 -13.81
CA CYS A 3 -45.19 -24.03 -12.84
C CYS A 3 -44.06 -23.26 -13.53
N LEU A 4 -43.77 -22.11 -12.93
CA LEU A 4 -42.80 -21.11 -13.34
C LEU A 4 -41.45 -21.45 -12.71
N SER A 5 -40.39 -21.18 -13.46
CA SER A 5 -38.98 -21.27 -13.11
C SER A 5 -38.60 -20.34 -11.96
N ALA A 6 -37.80 -20.86 -11.01
CA ALA A 6 -37.14 -20.09 -9.97
C ALA A 6 -35.74 -19.67 -10.45
N LEU A 7 -35.52 -18.36 -10.58
CA LEU A 7 -34.21 -17.73 -10.70
C LEU A 7 -33.63 -17.58 -9.28
N GLY A 8 -32.45 -18.13 -9.04
CA GLY A 8 -31.69 -17.93 -7.80
C GLY A 8 -31.03 -16.56 -7.79
N VAL A 9 -31.26 -15.82 -6.72
CA VAL A 9 -30.63 -14.53 -6.43
C VAL A 9 -29.36 -14.82 -5.60
N ALA A 10 -28.19 -14.41 -6.09
CA ALA A 10 -26.96 -14.41 -5.31
C ALA A 10 -26.99 -13.26 -4.26
N PRO A 11 -26.40 -13.42 -3.06
CA PRO A 11 -26.46 -12.39 -2.04
C PRO A 11 -25.46 -11.26 -2.35
N MET A 12 -25.97 -10.02 -2.42
CA MET A 12 -25.18 -8.79 -2.34
C MET A 12 -24.58 -8.65 -0.93
N LEU A 13 -23.37 -9.15 -0.72
CA LEU A 13 -22.65 -9.01 0.55
C LEU A 13 -21.67 -7.81 0.58
N GLY A 14 -21.47 -7.10 -0.52
CA GLY A 14 -20.48 -6.02 -0.62
C GLY A 14 -20.96 -4.60 -0.28
N VAL A 15 -22.27 -4.37 -0.09
CA VAL A 15 -22.81 -3.01 0.13
C VAL A 15 -23.19 -2.75 1.60
N GLN A 16 -23.39 -3.79 2.40
CA GLN A 16 -23.90 -3.63 3.76
C GLN A 16 -22.86 -3.17 4.80
N THR A 17 -21.57 -3.33 4.53
CA THR A 17 -20.51 -2.93 5.50
C THR A 17 -20.25 -1.43 5.54
N ARG A 18 -20.51 -0.68 4.45
CA ARG A 18 -20.30 0.78 4.44
C ARG A 18 -21.33 1.57 5.25
N VAL A 19 -22.54 1.04 5.42
CA VAL A 19 -23.63 1.73 6.14
C VAL A 19 -23.57 1.51 7.65
N ALA A 20 -22.86 0.48 8.14
CA ALA A 20 -22.83 0.12 9.56
C ALA A 20 -21.71 0.77 10.39
N ARG A 21 -20.76 1.49 9.77
CA ARG A 21 -19.71 2.26 10.48
C ARG A 21 -20.07 3.73 10.74
N LEU A 22 -21.24 4.18 10.26
CA LEU A 22 -21.92 5.35 10.83
C LEU A 22 -22.64 4.89 12.09
N VAL A 23 -21.88 4.69 13.18
CA VAL A 23 -22.49 4.92 14.49
C VAL A 23 -22.91 6.37 14.46
N GLU A 24 -24.22 6.57 14.51
CA GLU A 24 -24.92 7.84 14.67
C GLU A 24 -24.45 8.51 15.97
N VAL A 25 -23.24 9.06 15.95
CA VAL A 25 -22.86 10.15 16.83
C VAL A 25 -23.68 11.32 16.32
N MET A 26 -24.57 11.83 17.17
CA MET A 26 -25.29 13.07 16.89
C MET A 26 -24.27 14.18 16.62
N LEU A 27 -23.96 14.40 15.34
CA LEU A 27 -23.07 15.45 14.83
C LEU A 27 -23.68 16.81 15.19
N THR A 28 -23.15 17.41 16.24
CA THR A 28 -23.44 18.80 16.61
C THR A 28 -22.18 19.68 16.55
N GLY A 29 -21.00 19.08 16.31
CA GLY A 29 -19.75 19.77 16.06
C GLY A 29 -19.46 19.95 14.57
N ASP A 30 -18.52 20.84 14.27
CA ASP A 30 -18.03 21.11 12.92
C ASP A 30 -17.09 19.99 12.44
N GLU A 31 -16.84 19.92 11.13
CA GLU A 31 -15.82 19.04 10.54
C GLU A 31 -14.59 19.88 10.19
N VAL A 32 -13.42 19.48 10.67
CA VAL A 32 -12.15 20.21 10.47
C VAL A 32 -11.08 19.32 9.86
N GLY A 33 -10.06 19.90 9.24
CA GLY A 33 -8.94 19.09 8.76
C GLY A 33 -7.63 19.82 8.53
N TRP A 34 -6.56 19.04 8.51
CA TRP A 34 -5.18 19.50 8.34
C TRP A 34 -4.51 18.71 7.22
N VAL A 35 -4.00 19.43 6.21
CA VAL A 35 -3.27 18.84 5.07
C VAL A 35 -1.80 19.22 5.17
N MET A 36 -0.91 18.23 5.29
CA MET A 36 0.53 18.46 5.38
C MET A 36 1.27 18.19 4.07
N GLY A 37 2.48 18.75 3.98
CA GLY A 37 3.42 18.68 2.88
C GLY A 37 4.06 17.31 2.64
N GLY A 38 4.64 17.06 1.47
CA GLY A 38 5.67 16.03 1.28
C GLY A 38 7.07 16.63 1.46
N THR A 39 8.13 15.81 1.41
CA THR A 39 9.51 16.32 1.51
C THR A 39 9.78 17.42 0.47
N PHE A 40 10.33 18.54 0.94
CA PHE A 40 10.57 19.81 0.25
C PHE A 40 9.33 20.63 -0.10
N ASP A 41 8.14 20.23 0.37
CA ASP A 41 6.87 20.93 0.18
C ASP A 41 6.26 21.40 1.51
N PRO A 42 6.94 22.25 2.30
CA PRO A 42 6.47 22.64 3.64
C PRO A 42 5.15 23.42 3.62
N ASP A 43 4.77 23.98 2.46
CA ASP A 43 3.47 24.60 2.19
C ASP A 43 2.81 23.86 1.01
N PRO A 44 1.79 23.01 1.25
CA PRO A 44 1.14 22.24 0.20
C PRO A 44 0.32 23.11 -0.78
N VAL A 45 -0.02 24.35 -0.41
CA VAL A 45 -0.66 25.32 -1.33
C VAL A 45 0.38 25.86 -2.30
N ALA A 46 1.54 26.29 -1.79
CA ALA A 46 2.63 26.76 -2.65
C ALA A 46 3.17 25.64 -3.56
N ALA A 47 3.13 24.40 -3.10
CA ALA A 47 3.47 23.22 -3.90
C ALA A 47 2.40 22.84 -4.95
N GLY A 48 1.21 23.44 -4.88
CA GLY A 48 0.20 23.38 -5.93
C GLY A 48 -0.72 22.14 -5.92
N TYR A 49 -0.72 21.34 -4.86
CA TYR A 49 -1.53 20.11 -4.80
C TYR A 49 -2.56 20.08 -3.66
N PHE A 50 -2.63 21.13 -2.83
CA PHE A 50 -3.60 21.21 -1.74
C PHE A 50 -5.05 20.97 -2.23
N ASP A 51 -5.51 21.70 -3.24
CA ASP A 51 -6.87 21.55 -3.75
C ASP A 51 -7.10 20.15 -4.38
N THR A 52 -6.11 19.60 -5.09
CA THR A 52 -6.20 18.24 -5.66
C THR A 52 -6.37 17.17 -4.58
N VAL A 53 -5.67 17.30 -3.45
CA VAL A 53 -5.80 16.37 -2.33
C VAL A 53 -7.16 16.50 -1.66
N VAL A 54 -7.64 17.73 -1.46
CA VAL A 54 -8.95 18.00 -0.88
C VAL A 54 -10.06 17.44 -1.77
N ASP A 55 -10.04 17.74 -3.06
CA ASP A 55 -11.06 17.32 -4.02
C ASP A 55 -10.95 15.85 -4.46
N GLY A 56 -9.77 15.26 -4.33
CA GLY A 56 -9.49 13.87 -4.68
C GLY A 56 -9.56 12.95 -3.48
N ILE A 57 -8.40 12.72 -2.85
CA ILE A 57 -8.22 11.68 -1.83
C ILE A 57 -9.13 11.90 -0.62
N LEU A 58 -9.23 13.15 -0.13
CA LEU A 58 -10.01 13.44 1.07
C LEU A 58 -11.51 13.33 0.84
N GLN A 59 -12.07 13.91 -0.23
CA GLN A 59 -13.48 13.71 -0.58
C GLN A 59 -13.82 12.23 -0.78
N ARG A 60 -12.93 11.46 -1.43
CA ARG A 60 -13.13 10.02 -1.64
C ARG A 60 -13.15 9.21 -0.35
N SER A 61 -12.38 9.61 0.66
CA SER A 61 -12.33 8.93 1.95
C SER A 61 -13.70 8.93 2.66
N GLY A 62 -14.57 9.90 2.36
CA GLY A 62 -15.91 10.02 2.95
C GLY A 62 -15.92 10.47 4.42
N TRP A 63 -14.75 10.84 4.97
CA TRP A 63 -14.61 11.36 6.33
C TRP A 63 -14.94 12.85 6.47
N ILE A 64 -15.06 13.56 5.35
CA ILE A 64 -15.40 14.98 5.31
C ILE A 64 -16.57 15.22 4.35
N GLY A 65 -17.48 16.11 4.74
CA GLY A 65 -18.50 16.66 3.88
C GLY A 65 -18.03 17.94 3.18
N ASP A 66 -18.83 18.40 2.21
CA ASP A 66 -18.54 19.57 1.37
C ASP A 66 -18.32 20.89 2.15
N SER A 67 -18.70 20.93 3.43
CA SER A 67 -18.61 22.11 4.29
C SER A 67 -17.49 22.04 5.33
N ALA A 68 -16.65 21.00 5.30
CA ALA A 68 -15.55 20.85 6.24
C ALA A 68 -14.53 22.00 6.13
N ALA A 69 -14.07 22.50 7.28
CA ALA A 69 -13.04 23.51 7.38
C ALA A 69 -11.65 22.87 7.28
N ILE A 70 -11.18 22.65 6.05
CA ILE A 70 -9.86 22.08 5.77
C ILE A 70 -8.82 23.20 5.61
N ALA A 71 -7.69 23.07 6.29
CA ALA A 71 -6.57 23.99 6.17
C ALA A 71 -5.25 23.27 5.86
N PRO A 72 -4.35 23.87 5.06
CA PRO A 72 -2.98 23.43 4.95
C PRO A 72 -2.26 23.68 6.27
N LEU A 73 -1.41 22.75 6.67
CA LEU A 73 -0.59 22.86 7.87
C LEU A 73 0.88 22.90 7.44
N TRP A 74 1.56 24.00 7.78
CA TRP A 74 2.98 24.14 7.50
C TRP A 74 3.77 23.18 8.40
N THR A 75 4.58 22.31 7.80
CA THR A 75 5.53 21.43 8.48
C THR A 75 6.91 21.61 7.86
N PRO A 76 8.02 21.26 8.55
CA PRO A 76 9.36 21.55 8.01
C PRO A 76 9.64 20.84 6.69
N GLU A 77 9.25 19.57 6.58
CA GLU A 77 9.41 18.74 5.37
C GLU A 77 10.84 18.75 4.79
N GLU A 78 11.86 18.83 5.64
CA GLU A 78 13.25 18.95 5.22
C GLU A 78 13.96 17.60 5.13
N PHE A 79 15.02 17.58 4.31
CA PHE A 79 15.90 16.42 4.19
C PHE A 79 17.33 16.88 3.87
N TRP A 80 18.24 16.76 4.83
CA TRP A 80 19.66 17.04 4.64
C TRP A 80 20.30 16.10 3.58
N PRO A 81 21.18 16.57 2.69
CA PRO A 81 21.85 17.89 2.65
C PRO A 81 21.12 18.96 1.83
N LEU A 82 19.92 18.69 1.32
CA LEU A 82 19.17 19.68 0.55
C LEU A 82 18.39 20.64 1.47
N GLY A 83 18.00 20.18 2.67
CA GLY A 83 17.45 20.99 3.76
C GLY A 83 18.47 21.23 4.89
N THR A 84 18.01 21.91 5.95
CA THR A 84 18.79 22.19 7.17
C THR A 84 18.63 21.12 8.24
N LEU A 85 17.44 20.50 8.35
CA LEU A 85 17.16 19.40 9.26
C LEU A 85 17.44 18.05 8.59
N THR A 86 17.86 17.09 9.41
CA THR A 86 17.84 15.67 9.04
C THR A 86 16.38 15.22 8.91
N PHE A 87 16.13 14.11 8.20
CA PHE A 87 14.76 13.60 8.05
C PHE A 87 14.11 13.33 9.42
N GLY A 88 14.83 12.70 10.35
CA GLY A 88 14.31 12.44 11.70
C GLY A 88 13.94 13.71 12.46
N ALA A 89 14.83 14.71 12.48
CA ALA A 89 14.56 15.99 13.14
C ALA A 89 13.40 16.76 12.48
N SER A 90 13.27 16.66 11.15
CA SER A 90 12.14 17.22 10.42
C SER A 90 10.83 16.55 10.81
N VAL A 91 10.81 15.21 10.88
CA VAL A 91 9.64 14.44 11.32
C VAL A 91 9.25 14.77 12.76
N ASP A 92 10.19 14.78 13.69
CA ASP A 92 9.93 15.09 15.11
C ASP A 92 9.31 16.48 15.25
N ARG A 93 9.88 17.46 14.54
CA ARG A 93 9.36 18.83 14.54
C ARG A 93 7.98 18.93 13.87
N GLY A 94 7.76 18.18 12.78
CA GLY A 94 6.44 18.06 12.15
C GLY A 94 5.40 17.46 13.10
N ALA A 95 5.78 16.44 13.88
CA ALA A 95 4.89 15.79 14.82
C ALA A 95 4.49 16.73 15.96
N GLU A 96 5.42 17.55 16.47
CA GLU A 96 5.12 18.63 17.41
C GLU A 96 4.13 19.65 16.84
N VAL A 97 4.31 20.03 15.57
CA VAL A 97 3.43 20.96 14.86
C VAL A 97 2.01 20.38 14.71
N LEU A 98 1.89 19.13 14.25
CA LEU A 98 0.61 18.45 14.12
C LEU A 98 -0.10 18.32 15.48
N LYS A 99 0.63 17.92 16.52
CA LYS A 99 0.08 17.86 17.89
C LYS A 99 -0.45 19.21 18.36
N ALA A 100 0.27 20.29 18.10
CA ALA A 100 -0.17 21.62 18.49
C ALA A 100 -1.41 22.08 17.73
N ALA A 101 -1.50 21.74 16.43
CA ALA A 101 -2.66 22.05 15.60
C ALA A 101 -3.93 21.31 16.07
N VAL A 102 -3.80 20.03 16.44
CA VAL A 102 -4.95 19.19 16.83
C VAL A 102 -5.34 19.35 18.31
N LEU A 103 -4.37 19.38 19.23
CA LEU A 103 -4.65 19.36 20.67
C LEU A 103 -4.82 20.76 21.28
N GLY A 104 -4.20 21.79 20.69
CA GLY A 104 -4.24 23.15 21.22
C GLY A 104 -3.69 23.26 22.64
N PRO A 105 -2.38 23.53 22.80
CA PRO A 105 -2.08 24.88 23.26
C PRO A 105 -0.76 25.42 22.68
N ASN A 106 -0.85 26.42 21.80
CA ASN A 106 0.23 27.37 21.46
C ASN A 106 1.59 26.76 21.05
N ALA A 107 1.66 26.13 19.88
CA ALA A 107 2.88 26.31 19.08
C ALA A 107 2.76 27.60 18.29
N ASP A 108 3.89 28.28 18.04
CA ASP A 108 4.01 29.24 16.94
C ASP A 108 3.86 28.46 15.64
N LEU A 109 2.61 28.15 15.28
CA LEU A 109 2.27 27.55 14.00
C LEU A 109 2.50 28.62 12.93
N THR A 110 3.28 28.25 11.92
CA THR A 110 3.52 29.14 10.78
C THR A 110 2.22 29.28 9.99
N PRO A 111 1.64 30.49 9.87
CA PRO A 111 0.43 30.69 9.09
C PRO A 111 0.73 30.55 7.60
N ILE A 112 -0.22 29.99 6.86
CA ILE A 112 -0.25 30.00 5.40
C ILE A 112 -1.27 31.06 4.97
N ASP A 113 -0.83 32.02 4.15
CA ASP A 113 -1.63 33.19 3.77
C ASP A 113 -2.92 32.78 3.06
N GLY A 114 -4.07 33.25 3.56
CA GLY A 114 -5.39 32.95 2.99
C GLY A 114 -6.06 31.70 3.56
N TYR A 115 -5.36 30.91 4.40
CA TYR A 115 -5.89 29.68 4.96
C TYR A 115 -5.82 29.69 6.49
N PRO A 116 -6.89 30.12 7.19
CA PRO A 116 -6.92 30.09 8.64
C PRO A 116 -6.97 28.63 9.14
N LEU A 117 -6.15 28.31 10.14
CA LEU A 117 -6.21 27.01 10.80
C LEU A 117 -7.55 26.86 11.56
N PRO A 118 -8.16 25.67 11.54
CA PRO A 118 -9.35 25.39 12.34
C PRO A 118 -9.03 25.40 13.85
N ALA A 119 -10.09 25.44 14.66
CA ALA A 119 -9.94 25.32 16.11
C ALA A 119 -9.39 23.92 16.50
N PRO A 120 -8.67 23.81 17.63
CA PRO A 120 -8.23 22.51 18.14
C PRO A 120 -9.41 21.57 18.40
N LEU A 121 -9.21 20.29 18.09
CA LEU A 121 -10.21 19.23 18.25
C LEU A 121 -10.47 18.87 19.73
N ALA A 122 -9.44 19.02 20.56
CA ALA A 122 -9.51 18.64 21.98
C ALA A 122 -10.59 19.45 22.72
N GLY A 123 -11.67 18.77 23.11
CA GLY A 123 -12.75 19.36 23.91
C GLY A 123 -13.75 20.21 23.12
N SER A 124 -13.68 20.24 21.79
CA SER A 124 -14.62 20.99 20.95
C SER A 124 -15.90 20.20 20.62
N GLY A 125 -15.80 18.87 20.53
CA GLY A 125 -16.90 18.00 20.08
C GLY A 125 -17.00 17.89 18.55
N ASP A 126 -16.07 18.51 17.84
CA ASP A 126 -15.91 18.42 16.39
C ASP A 126 -15.34 17.06 15.98
N THR A 127 -15.35 16.79 14.68
CA THR A 127 -14.62 15.69 14.03
C THR A 127 -13.50 16.25 13.17
N GLY A 128 -12.38 15.50 13.08
CA GLY A 128 -11.16 15.95 12.41
C GLY A 128 -10.62 14.93 11.43
N VAL A 129 -10.02 15.41 10.33
CA VAL A 129 -9.19 14.59 9.43
C VAL A 129 -7.78 15.14 9.33
N VAL A 130 -6.78 14.26 9.35
CA VAL A 130 -5.38 14.61 9.08
C VAL A 130 -4.96 13.91 7.80
N PHE A 131 -4.53 14.69 6.81
CA PHE A 131 -3.88 14.18 5.62
C PHE A 131 -2.36 14.30 5.73
N GLY A 132 -1.67 13.19 5.49
CA GLY A 132 -0.21 13.13 5.36
C GLY A 132 0.19 12.48 4.06
N TYR A 133 1.20 13.03 3.40
CA TYR A 133 1.79 12.50 2.17
C TYR A 133 3.30 12.36 2.32
N SER A 134 3.86 11.20 1.94
CA SER A 134 5.31 10.94 1.98
C SER A 134 5.87 11.18 3.39
N GLN A 135 6.81 12.10 3.59
CA GLN A 135 7.37 12.43 4.91
C GLN A 135 6.30 12.86 5.93
N SER A 136 5.25 13.59 5.54
CA SER A 136 4.21 13.94 6.52
C SER A 136 3.29 12.78 6.89
N ALA A 137 3.26 11.69 6.13
CA ALA A 137 2.65 10.44 6.59
C ALA A 137 3.49 9.78 7.71
N THR A 138 4.82 9.93 7.65
CA THR A 138 5.72 9.58 8.75
C THR A 138 5.54 10.53 9.95
N VAL A 139 5.36 11.84 9.73
CA VAL A 139 4.97 12.81 10.77
C VAL A 139 3.68 12.39 11.48
N ALA A 140 2.64 12.07 10.71
CA ALA A 140 1.38 11.60 11.26
C ALA A 140 1.57 10.33 12.10
N THR A 141 2.32 9.34 11.57
CA THR A 141 2.67 8.12 12.28
C THR A 141 3.35 8.39 13.62
N ALA A 142 4.36 9.28 13.64
CA ALA A 142 5.08 9.64 14.85
C ALA A 142 4.21 10.39 15.88
N ALA A 143 3.23 11.19 15.42
CA ALA A 143 2.35 11.96 16.27
C ALA A 143 1.20 11.14 16.89
N MET A 144 0.79 10.03 16.27
CA MET A 144 -0.38 9.25 16.67
C MET A 144 -0.40 8.88 18.17
N PRO A 145 0.66 8.31 18.78
CA PRO A 145 0.62 7.93 20.20
C PRO A 145 0.27 9.11 21.12
N ASP A 146 0.94 10.24 20.94
CA ASP A 146 0.73 11.43 21.77
C ASP A 146 -0.63 12.11 21.48
N LEU A 147 -1.09 12.06 20.23
CA LEU A 147 -2.44 12.54 19.87
C LEU A 147 -3.52 11.67 20.51
N TYR A 148 -3.32 10.35 20.54
CA TYR A 148 -4.28 9.42 21.13
C TYR A 148 -4.40 9.66 22.64
N ASP A 149 -3.27 9.79 23.33
CA ASP A 149 -3.21 10.13 24.75
C ASP A 149 -3.79 11.52 25.04
N GLY A 150 -3.48 12.51 24.20
CA GLY A 150 -3.94 13.89 24.36
C GLY A 150 -5.43 14.10 24.11
N LEU A 151 -6.01 13.40 23.13
CA LEU A 151 -7.45 13.46 22.83
C LEU A 151 -8.28 12.63 23.82
N GLY A 152 -7.71 11.58 24.40
CA GLY A 152 -8.37 10.69 25.34
C GLY A 152 -9.68 10.15 24.77
N THR A 153 -10.81 10.46 25.42
CA THR A 153 -12.13 10.00 24.95
C THR A 153 -12.55 10.58 23.60
N SER A 154 -11.87 11.63 23.12
CA SER A 154 -12.13 12.26 21.82
C SER A 154 -11.30 11.67 20.70
N ALA A 155 -10.44 10.66 20.96
CA ALA A 155 -9.58 10.05 19.94
C ALA A 155 -10.39 9.47 18.77
N GLY A 156 -11.59 8.95 19.04
CA GLY A 156 -12.51 8.45 18.02
C GLY A 156 -13.09 9.51 17.08
N ASN A 157 -12.85 10.80 17.33
CA ASN A 157 -13.26 11.90 16.46
C ASN A 157 -12.19 12.28 15.43
N LEU A 158 -11.00 11.68 15.49
CA LEU A 158 -9.90 11.99 14.57
C LEU A 158 -9.66 10.82 13.61
N HIS A 159 -9.59 11.14 12.33
CA HIS A 159 -9.30 10.22 11.23
C HIS A 159 -7.99 10.59 10.55
N PHE A 160 -7.23 9.58 10.11
CA PHE A 160 -6.01 9.79 9.34
C PHE A 160 -6.19 9.29 7.91
N VAL A 161 -5.70 10.06 6.95
CA VAL A 161 -5.62 9.66 5.54
C VAL A 161 -4.17 9.83 5.10
N LEU A 162 -3.49 8.71 4.86
CA LEU A 162 -2.05 8.69 4.61
C LEU A 162 -1.76 8.19 3.20
N ALA A 163 -1.05 8.98 2.41
CA ALA A 163 -0.67 8.67 1.04
C ALA A 163 0.85 8.49 0.91
N GLY A 164 1.31 7.48 0.16
CA GLY A 164 2.75 7.26 -0.03
C GLY A 164 3.50 7.07 1.28
N ASN A 165 2.87 6.41 2.25
CA ASN A 165 3.33 6.31 3.63
C ASN A 165 4.57 5.40 3.77
N PRO A 166 5.77 5.94 4.09
CA PRO A 166 6.98 5.14 4.27
C PRO A 166 6.90 4.17 5.45
N ASN A 167 6.01 4.43 6.41
CA ASN A 167 5.75 3.59 7.58
C ASN A 167 4.58 2.62 7.36
N ASN A 168 4.06 2.49 6.13
CA ASN A 168 2.96 1.59 5.84
C ASN A 168 3.28 0.16 6.34
N PRO A 169 2.51 -0.40 7.30
CA PRO A 169 2.78 -1.73 7.86
C PRO A 169 2.72 -2.86 6.83
N MET A 170 2.05 -2.65 5.68
CA MET A 170 1.98 -3.64 4.61
C MET A 170 3.22 -3.67 3.70
N GLY A 171 4.06 -2.64 3.70
CA GLY A 171 5.10 -2.56 2.67
C GLY A 171 6.01 -1.34 2.70
N GLY A 172 5.77 -0.37 3.56
CA GLY A 172 6.60 0.84 3.64
C GLY A 172 8.04 0.50 4.02
N ILE A 173 9.00 1.17 3.39
CA ILE A 173 10.43 0.89 3.59
C ILE A 173 10.84 1.05 5.06
N LEU A 174 10.23 1.98 5.82
CA LEU A 174 10.52 2.19 7.24
C LEU A 174 9.85 1.14 8.14
N ALA A 175 8.79 0.47 7.67
CA ALA A 175 8.23 -0.71 8.33
C ALA A 175 9.09 -1.96 8.06
N ARG A 176 9.56 -2.12 6.82
CA ARG A 176 10.36 -3.27 6.36
C ARG A 176 11.73 -3.36 7.04
N PHE A 177 12.38 -2.21 7.22
CA PHE A 177 13.70 -2.09 7.82
C PHE A 177 13.65 -1.47 9.23
N ALA A 178 12.56 -1.67 9.96
CA ALA A 178 12.45 -1.22 11.35
C ALA A 178 13.40 -2.03 12.26
N PHE A 179 14.14 -1.34 13.14
CA PHE A 179 15.03 -1.95 14.12
C PHE A 179 14.53 -1.66 15.55
N PRO A 180 13.66 -2.52 16.13
CA PRO A 180 13.14 -2.30 17.47
C PRO A 180 14.27 -2.19 18.51
N GLY A 181 14.36 -1.04 19.18
CA GLY A 181 15.31 -0.81 20.28
C GLY A 181 16.75 -0.45 19.87
N ALA A 182 17.00 -0.14 18.59
CA ALA A 182 18.28 0.41 18.13
C ALA A 182 18.10 1.85 17.62
N ASP A 183 19.02 2.76 17.97
CA ASP A 183 19.17 4.09 17.35
C ASP A 183 19.73 3.97 15.91
N ALA A 184 19.26 2.98 15.14
CA ALA A 184 19.75 2.69 13.81
C ALA A 184 19.19 3.70 12.81
N HIS A 185 20.08 4.28 12.00
CA HIS A 185 19.74 5.23 10.97
C HIS A 185 20.29 4.76 9.63
N VAL A 186 19.59 5.04 8.52
CA VAL A 186 20.16 4.83 7.18
C VAL A 186 21.43 5.68 7.06
N PRO A 187 22.60 5.10 6.72
CA PRO A 187 23.85 5.83 6.65
C PRO A 187 23.80 6.94 5.62
N LEU A 188 24.51 8.02 5.90
CA LEU A 188 24.56 9.26 5.10
C LEU A 188 23.23 10.03 5.00
N LEU A 189 22.08 9.39 5.18
CA LEU A 189 20.75 9.98 5.04
C LEU A 189 20.11 10.33 6.40
N ASN A 190 20.62 9.76 7.50
CA ASN A 190 20.13 9.93 8.87
C ASN A 190 18.60 9.78 9.00
N ILE A 191 18.03 8.84 8.24
CA ILE A 191 16.63 8.45 8.35
C ILE A 191 16.53 7.49 9.53
N PRO A 192 15.79 7.83 10.61
CA PRO A 192 15.62 6.96 11.76
C PRO A 192 14.81 5.73 11.35
N LEU A 193 15.35 4.56 11.65
CA LEU A 193 14.68 3.27 11.46
C LEU A 193 13.90 2.84 12.71
N GLY A 194 13.63 3.81 13.60
CA GLY A 194 12.99 3.63 14.91
C GLY A 194 11.55 4.13 15.01
N ILE A 195 11.01 4.86 14.01
CA ILE A 195 9.61 5.35 14.05
C ILE A 195 8.61 4.18 13.93
N GLY A 196 9.04 3.03 13.41
CA GLY A 196 8.24 1.82 13.32
C GLY A 196 7.12 1.89 12.30
N ALA A 197 6.29 0.85 12.22
CA ALA A 197 5.14 0.85 11.33
C ALA A 197 4.02 1.75 11.89
N THR A 198 3.20 2.33 11.01
CA THR A 198 2.02 3.11 11.41
C THR A 198 1.11 2.25 12.29
N PRO A 199 0.79 2.71 13.53
CA PRO A 199 -0.10 1.98 14.42
C PRO A 199 -1.48 1.80 13.79
N THR A 200 -2.01 0.59 13.85
CA THR A 200 -3.30 0.27 13.23
C THR A 200 -4.46 0.17 14.21
N ASP A 201 -4.21 0.34 15.50
CA ASP A 201 -5.18 0.20 16.58
C ASP A 201 -5.50 1.51 17.31
N LEU A 202 -4.80 2.60 17.02
CA LEU A 202 -5.01 3.91 17.68
C LEU A 202 -6.15 4.72 17.05
N PHE A 203 -6.14 4.92 15.73
CA PHE A 203 -7.12 5.74 15.02
C PHE A 203 -7.67 5.03 13.79
N ALA A 204 -8.91 5.39 13.42
CA ALA A 204 -9.43 5.10 12.10
C ALA A 204 -8.52 5.75 11.05
N THR A 205 -7.95 4.93 10.16
CA THR A 205 -6.90 5.36 9.22
C THR A 205 -7.12 4.75 7.85
N ASP A 206 -7.03 5.56 6.79
CA ASP A 206 -6.98 5.06 5.42
C ASP A 206 -5.55 5.24 4.87
N ILE A 207 -4.92 4.17 4.40
CA ILE A 207 -3.59 4.22 3.79
C ILE A 207 -3.69 3.96 2.29
N TYR A 208 -3.39 4.98 1.48
CA TYR A 208 -3.35 4.94 0.02
C TYR A 208 -1.91 4.71 -0.45
N THR A 209 -1.68 3.65 -1.22
CA THR A 209 -0.36 3.24 -1.69
C THR A 209 -0.38 2.96 -3.18
N ALA A 210 0.47 3.60 -3.95
CA ALA A 210 0.68 3.28 -5.35
C ALA A 210 1.54 2.02 -5.48
N GLU A 211 1.14 1.13 -6.39
CA GLU A 211 1.88 -0.07 -6.73
C GLU A 211 3.32 0.29 -7.14
N TYR A 212 4.29 -0.44 -6.59
CA TYR A 212 5.73 -0.21 -6.80
C TYR A 212 6.30 1.13 -6.33
N ASP A 213 5.54 1.93 -5.56
CA ASP A 213 6.11 3.09 -4.87
C ASP A 213 7.18 2.63 -3.87
N GLY A 214 8.46 2.80 -4.19
CA GLY A 214 9.54 2.27 -3.35
C GLY A 214 9.64 2.87 -1.94
N TRP A 215 8.94 3.97 -1.63
CA TRP A 215 8.83 4.41 -0.23
C TRP A 215 7.74 3.67 0.52
N ALA A 216 6.57 3.49 -0.09
CA ALA A 216 5.35 3.00 0.56
C ALA A 216 5.03 1.51 0.30
N ASN A 217 5.63 0.92 -0.73
CA ASN A 217 5.46 -0.44 -1.22
C ASN A 217 6.82 -0.98 -1.71
N PHE A 218 7.70 -1.26 -0.75
CA PHE A 218 8.99 -1.91 -0.96
C PHE A 218 8.84 -3.45 -0.94
N PRO A 219 9.61 -4.19 -1.76
CA PRO A 219 9.55 -5.66 -1.83
C PRO A 219 9.76 -6.36 -0.47
N GLN A 220 9.18 -7.55 -0.33
CA GLN A 220 9.36 -8.39 0.84
C GLN A 220 10.66 -9.18 0.78
N ASP A 221 11.03 -9.62 -0.41
CA ASP A 221 12.25 -10.38 -0.67
C ASP A 221 13.39 -9.49 -1.16
N PRO A 222 14.35 -9.13 -0.29
CA PRO A 222 15.48 -8.28 -0.67
C PRO A 222 16.52 -9.01 -1.53
N THR A 223 16.31 -10.29 -1.87
CA THR A 223 17.14 -11.01 -2.85
C THR A 223 16.57 -10.92 -4.26
N ASN A 224 15.32 -10.46 -4.40
CA ASN A 224 14.74 -10.16 -5.70
C ASN A 224 15.20 -8.78 -6.18
N LEU A 225 16.42 -8.75 -6.73
CA LEU A 225 17.04 -7.51 -7.21
C LEU A 225 16.23 -6.81 -8.32
N LEU A 226 15.40 -7.54 -9.08
CA LEU A 226 14.51 -6.93 -10.07
C LEU A 226 13.42 -6.11 -9.37
N ALA A 227 12.81 -6.68 -8.34
CA ALA A 227 11.82 -5.98 -7.52
C ALA A 227 12.42 -4.77 -6.81
N ASP A 228 13.62 -4.90 -6.24
CA ASP A 228 14.31 -3.80 -5.58
C ASP A 228 14.61 -2.65 -6.55
N VAL A 229 15.16 -2.95 -7.73
CA VAL A 229 15.45 -1.93 -8.75
C VAL A 229 14.15 -1.29 -9.26
N ASN A 230 13.09 -2.07 -9.43
CA ASN A 230 11.78 -1.55 -9.82
C ASN A 230 11.21 -0.59 -8.76
N ALA A 231 11.26 -0.95 -7.49
CA ALA A 231 10.84 -0.09 -6.39
C ALA A 231 11.67 1.20 -6.31
N LEU A 232 13.00 1.11 -6.50
CA LEU A 232 13.88 2.29 -6.58
C LEU A 232 13.54 3.20 -7.75
N MET A 233 13.18 2.64 -8.91
CA MET A 233 12.65 3.42 -10.02
C MET A 233 11.31 4.05 -9.67
N GLY A 234 10.44 3.32 -8.95
CA GLY A 234 9.14 3.80 -8.48
C GLY A 234 9.22 4.99 -7.52
N ILE A 235 10.31 5.13 -6.76
CA ILE A 235 10.58 6.37 -6.00
C ILE A 235 10.59 7.60 -6.92
N ALA A 236 11.18 7.48 -8.11
CA ALA A 236 11.31 8.58 -9.05
C ALA A 236 10.08 8.73 -9.98
N THR A 237 9.40 7.63 -10.31
CA THR A 237 8.38 7.62 -11.37
C THR A 237 6.95 7.45 -10.87
N VAL A 238 6.76 6.98 -9.63
CA VAL A 238 5.44 6.66 -9.06
C VAL A 238 5.14 7.48 -7.81
N HIS A 239 6.12 7.71 -6.94
CA HIS A 239 5.88 8.30 -5.61
C HIS A 239 5.17 9.66 -5.61
N SER A 240 5.26 10.44 -6.69
CA SER A 240 4.58 11.74 -6.81
C SER A 240 3.12 11.66 -7.23
N VAL A 241 2.61 10.48 -7.65
CA VAL A 241 1.27 10.33 -8.26
C VAL A 241 0.13 10.80 -7.36
N TYR A 242 0.30 10.75 -6.03
CA TYR A 242 -0.72 11.16 -5.07
C TYR A 242 -1.06 12.65 -5.11
N LYS A 243 -0.14 13.49 -5.61
CA LYS A 243 -0.36 14.95 -5.74
C LYS A 243 -1.35 15.29 -6.85
N ASP A 244 -1.42 14.43 -7.86
CA ASP A 244 -2.18 14.63 -9.09
C ASP A 244 -3.20 13.49 -9.29
N LEU A 245 -3.59 12.82 -8.20
CA LEU A 245 -4.42 11.62 -8.28
C LEU A 245 -5.81 11.98 -8.82
N ASP A 246 -6.18 11.36 -9.94
CA ASP A 246 -7.52 11.52 -10.51
C ASP A 246 -8.58 11.04 -9.50
N PRO A 247 -9.59 11.86 -9.12
CA PRO A 247 -10.71 11.42 -8.29
C PRO A 247 -11.51 10.24 -8.88
N ALA A 248 -11.31 9.88 -10.15
CA ALA A 248 -11.89 8.73 -10.83
C ALA A 248 -10.94 7.52 -10.94
N VAL A 249 -9.70 7.58 -10.43
CA VAL A 249 -8.75 6.45 -10.53
C VAL A 249 -9.33 5.20 -9.89
N ASP A 250 -9.18 4.06 -10.56
CA ASP A 250 -9.59 2.76 -10.01
C ASP A 250 -8.70 2.41 -8.82
N LEU A 251 -9.31 2.33 -7.64
CA LEU A 251 -8.64 1.89 -6.43
C LEU A 251 -9.03 0.47 -6.08
N ILE A 252 -8.07 -0.22 -5.50
CA ILE A 252 -8.26 -1.53 -4.93
C ILE A 252 -8.33 -1.37 -3.42
N HIS A 253 -9.46 -1.74 -2.81
CA HIS A 253 -9.51 -1.95 -1.36
C HIS A 253 -8.88 -3.29 -1.04
N LEU A 254 -7.74 -3.24 -0.35
CA LEU A 254 -6.94 -4.39 0.00
C LEU A 254 -7.52 -5.13 1.22
N GLY A 255 -8.09 -4.39 2.16
CA GLY A 255 -8.65 -4.91 3.39
C GLY A 255 -8.35 -3.99 4.55
N ALA A 256 -8.51 -4.49 5.77
CA ALA A 256 -8.27 -3.72 6.98
C ALA A 256 -7.44 -4.50 7.99
N ALA A 257 -6.59 -3.79 8.73
CA ALA A 257 -5.93 -4.26 9.94
C ALA A 257 -6.35 -3.36 11.11
N GLY A 258 -7.02 -3.92 12.12
CA GLY A 258 -7.54 -3.13 13.24
C GLY A 258 -8.52 -2.03 12.78
N GLN A 259 -8.14 -0.77 13.00
CA GLN A 259 -8.89 0.42 12.57
C GLN A 259 -8.36 1.02 11.24
N THR A 260 -7.36 0.39 10.62
CA THR A 260 -6.73 0.90 9.38
C THR A 260 -7.22 0.14 8.16
N ASP A 261 -7.73 0.86 7.16
CA ASP A 261 -8.09 0.37 5.84
C ASP A 261 -6.97 0.67 4.83
N PHE A 262 -6.67 -0.30 3.95
CA PHE A 262 -5.59 -0.20 2.97
C PHE A 262 -6.14 -0.12 1.55
N PHE A 263 -5.64 0.86 0.79
CA PHE A 263 -6.04 1.11 -0.58
C PHE A 263 -4.81 1.13 -1.48
N MET A 264 -4.95 0.52 -2.65
CA MET A 264 -3.90 0.51 -3.66
C MET A 264 -4.32 1.26 -4.92
N ILE A 265 -3.39 2.07 -5.43
CA ILE A 265 -3.46 2.72 -6.73
C ILE A 265 -2.62 1.86 -7.69
N PRO A 266 -3.22 1.14 -8.64
CA PRO A 266 -2.47 0.37 -9.64
C PRO A 266 -1.60 1.27 -10.52
N THR A 267 -0.56 0.68 -11.09
CA THR A 267 0.30 1.32 -12.09
C THR A 267 0.18 0.61 -13.43
N ASP A 268 -0.08 1.38 -14.48
CA ASP A 268 -0.22 0.84 -15.84
C ASP A 268 1.10 0.30 -16.40
N GLN A 269 2.23 0.82 -15.92
CA GLN A 269 3.56 0.55 -16.45
C GLN A 269 4.54 0.25 -15.33
N LEU A 270 5.37 -0.77 -15.54
CA LEU A 270 6.47 -1.05 -14.63
C LEU A 270 7.47 0.13 -14.55
N PRO A 271 7.78 0.64 -13.34
CA PRO A 271 8.79 1.68 -13.15
C PRO A 271 10.15 1.38 -13.78
N ILE A 272 10.62 0.13 -13.73
CA ILE A 272 11.90 -0.27 -14.32
C ILE A 272 11.94 -0.09 -15.84
N LEU A 273 10.78 -0.15 -16.49
CA LEU A 273 10.63 0.04 -17.93
C LEU A 273 10.40 1.51 -18.32
N TRP A 274 10.30 2.44 -17.35
CA TRP A 274 10.13 3.87 -17.63
C TRP A 274 11.10 4.41 -18.70
N PRO A 275 12.43 4.13 -18.67
CA PRO A 275 13.35 4.59 -19.71
C PRO A 275 13.06 4.02 -21.10
N VAL A 276 12.48 2.81 -21.17
CA VAL A 276 12.11 2.16 -22.43
C VAL A 276 10.92 2.87 -23.05
N TYR A 277 9.89 3.19 -22.25
CA TYR A 277 8.71 3.93 -22.73
C TYR A 277 9.05 5.34 -23.24
N GLN A 278 10.15 5.95 -22.78
CA GLN A 278 10.62 7.26 -23.30
C GLN A 278 11.03 7.22 -24.79
N LEU A 279 11.16 6.03 -25.39
CA LEU A 279 11.46 5.88 -26.81
C LEU A 279 10.22 6.03 -27.71
N GLY A 280 9.03 6.28 -27.15
CA GLY A 280 7.77 6.39 -27.88
C GLY A 280 7.29 5.01 -28.37
N ALA A 281 6.62 4.96 -29.52
CA ALA A 281 6.01 3.73 -30.04
C ALA A 281 6.95 2.49 -30.10
N PRO A 282 8.24 2.59 -30.49
CA PRO A 282 9.16 1.46 -30.39
C PRO A 282 9.39 0.98 -28.95
N GLY A 283 9.42 1.92 -28.00
CA GLY A 283 9.54 1.67 -26.57
C GLY A 283 8.31 0.98 -26.01
N GLU A 284 7.11 1.45 -26.38
CA GLU A 284 5.85 0.82 -25.98
C GLU A 284 5.76 -0.62 -26.48
N LEU A 285 6.20 -0.90 -27.72
CA LEU A 285 6.26 -2.27 -28.26
C LEU A 285 7.23 -3.17 -27.51
N LEU A 286 8.40 -2.66 -27.16
CA LEU A 286 9.37 -3.39 -26.34
C LEU A 286 8.82 -3.60 -24.92
N GLY A 287 8.14 -2.60 -24.36
CA GLY A 287 7.48 -2.68 -23.07
C GLY A 287 6.43 -3.79 -23.05
N ALA A 288 5.50 -3.79 -24.01
CA ALA A 288 4.48 -4.84 -24.13
C ALA A 288 5.06 -6.26 -24.22
N ALA A 289 6.26 -6.42 -24.78
CA ALA A 289 6.91 -7.73 -24.90
C ALA A 289 7.63 -8.17 -23.62
N LEU A 290 8.13 -7.22 -22.83
CA LEU A 290 8.97 -7.48 -21.66
C LEU A 290 8.20 -7.40 -20.35
N GLU A 291 7.20 -6.52 -20.29
CA GLU A 291 6.46 -6.17 -19.09
C GLU A 291 5.79 -7.37 -18.44
N PRO A 292 5.06 -8.27 -19.14
CA PRO A 292 4.37 -9.37 -18.47
C PRO A 292 5.33 -10.29 -17.69
N GLY A 293 6.45 -10.67 -18.32
CA GLY A 293 7.47 -11.50 -17.67
C GLY A 293 8.24 -10.77 -16.56
N LEU A 294 8.55 -9.48 -16.75
CA LEU A 294 9.21 -8.68 -15.72
C LEU A 294 8.31 -8.43 -14.53
N ARG A 295 7.03 -8.15 -14.77
CA ARG A 295 6.02 -7.86 -13.74
C ARG A 295 5.84 -9.08 -12.86
N LEU A 296 5.66 -10.26 -13.46
CA LEU A 296 5.63 -11.54 -12.73
C LEU A 296 6.87 -11.73 -11.84
N GLY A 297 8.06 -11.55 -12.41
CA GLY A 297 9.31 -11.71 -11.67
C GLY A 297 9.47 -10.71 -10.53
N ILE A 298 8.97 -9.47 -10.70
CA ILE A 298 8.95 -8.42 -9.68
C ILE A 298 7.94 -8.75 -8.58
N ASP A 299 6.72 -9.15 -8.96
CA ASP A 299 5.61 -9.48 -8.04
C ASP A 299 5.94 -10.66 -7.12
N TRP A 300 6.74 -11.62 -7.59
CA TRP A 300 7.32 -12.67 -6.74
C TRP A 300 8.14 -12.11 -5.57
N GLY A 301 8.81 -10.97 -5.75
CA GLY A 301 9.53 -10.26 -4.68
C GLY A 301 8.60 -9.61 -3.67
N TYR A 302 7.34 -9.38 -4.05
CA TYR A 302 6.29 -8.88 -3.17
C TYR A 302 5.49 -10.01 -2.49
N GLY A 303 5.73 -11.27 -2.85
CA GLY A 303 4.99 -12.42 -2.34
C GLY A 303 3.66 -12.65 -3.08
N ASN A 304 3.52 -12.13 -4.31
CA ASN A 304 2.39 -12.41 -5.18
C ASN A 304 2.81 -13.47 -6.22
N PRO A 305 2.19 -14.66 -6.28
CA PRO A 305 2.56 -15.71 -7.22
C PRO A 305 2.21 -15.41 -8.70
N GLY A 306 1.41 -14.39 -9.02
CA GLY A 306 1.16 -13.93 -10.40
C GLY A 306 -0.29 -14.02 -10.90
N MET A 307 -1.28 -13.82 -10.04
CA MET A 307 -2.70 -14.09 -10.31
C MET A 307 -3.51 -12.88 -10.82
N ALA A 308 -3.17 -12.25 -11.95
CA ALA A 308 -4.05 -11.18 -12.50
C ALA A 308 -3.95 -10.89 -14.00
N VAL A 309 -3.95 -11.90 -14.87
CA VAL A 309 -4.14 -11.65 -16.31
C VAL A 309 -5.31 -12.47 -16.86
N HIS A 310 -6.54 -12.10 -16.50
CA HIS A 310 -7.69 -12.44 -17.33
C HIS A 310 -8.82 -11.40 -17.21
N PRO A 311 -9.28 -10.78 -18.30
CA PRO A 311 -10.43 -9.86 -18.32
C PRO A 311 -11.79 -10.53 -17.98
N ALA A 312 -11.80 -11.85 -17.76
CA ALA A 312 -12.98 -12.60 -17.35
C ALA A 312 -12.94 -13.03 -15.86
N ALA A 313 -11.88 -12.67 -15.13
CA ALA A 313 -11.78 -12.88 -13.70
C ALA A 313 -12.43 -11.70 -12.96
N GLU A 314 -13.76 -11.72 -12.86
CA GLU A 314 -14.42 -11.13 -11.69
C GLU A 314 -13.98 -11.94 -10.44
N ALA A 315 -12.76 -11.68 -9.93
CA ALA A 315 -12.30 -12.12 -8.62
C ALA A 315 -10.97 -11.43 -8.24
N LEU A 316 -11.09 -10.20 -7.71
CA LEU A 316 -10.09 -9.42 -6.96
C LEU A 316 -8.72 -9.19 -7.65
N PRO A 317 -8.29 -7.93 -7.83
CA PRO A 317 -7.03 -7.64 -8.50
C PRO A 317 -5.83 -8.09 -7.65
N ALA A 318 -5.08 -9.08 -8.15
CA ALA A 318 -3.79 -9.43 -7.58
C ALA A 318 -2.73 -8.40 -7.99
N GLY A 319 -2.39 -7.50 -7.06
CA GLY A 319 -1.35 -6.48 -7.22
C GLY A 319 -0.05 -6.83 -6.47
N PRO A 320 0.92 -5.91 -6.35
CA PRO A 320 2.28 -6.14 -5.81
C PRO A 320 2.30 -6.22 -4.27
N TRP A 321 1.37 -6.94 -3.67
CA TRP A 321 1.37 -7.23 -2.25
C TRP A 321 1.81 -8.68 -2.02
N ALA A 322 1.81 -9.15 -0.77
CA ALA A 322 1.82 -10.60 -0.57
C ALA A 322 0.39 -11.10 -0.51
N VAL A 323 0.10 -12.14 -1.29
CA VAL A 323 -1.10 -12.95 -1.12
C VAL A 323 -0.77 -14.40 -0.99
N ASN A 324 -1.68 -15.07 -0.33
CA ASN A 324 -1.73 -16.50 -0.33
C ASN A 324 -2.33 -17.03 -1.65
N ALA A 325 -2.31 -18.35 -1.79
CA ALA A 325 -2.91 -19.06 -2.93
C ALA A 325 -4.39 -18.74 -3.19
N LEU A 326 -5.11 -18.20 -2.20
CA LEU A 326 -6.53 -17.85 -2.30
C LEU A 326 -6.75 -16.41 -2.80
N ASN A 327 -5.70 -15.72 -3.26
CA ASN A 327 -5.76 -14.30 -3.61
C ASN A 327 -6.17 -13.41 -2.42
N GLN A 328 -5.86 -13.85 -1.18
CA GLN A 328 -6.13 -13.12 0.05
C GLN A 328 -4.84 -12.57 0.62
N ILE A 329 -4.87 -11.30 1.04
CA ILE A 329 -3.69 -10.56 1.49
C ILE A 329 -3.09 -11.29 2.65
N SER A 330 -1.93 -11.86 2.45
CA SER A 330 -1.41 -12.80 3.43
C SER A 330 -0.70 -12.16 4.61
N MET A 331 -0.45 -10.86 4.48
CA MET A 331 -0.05 -9.98 5.56
C MET A 331 -1.19 -9.81 6.59
N ILE A 332 -2.44 -10.07 6.20
CA ILE A 332 -3.64 -9.87 7.00
C ILE A 332 -4.40 -11.20 7.11
N ASP A 333 -4.69 -11.67 8.32
CA ASP A 333 -5.48 -12.88 8.50
C ASP A 333 -6.95 -12.68 8.09
N SER A 334 -7.72 -13.77 8.06
CA SER A 334 -9.16 -13.72 7.75
C SER A 334 -9.99 -12.88 8.72
N GLY A 335 -9.44 -12.53 9.88
CA GLY A 335 -10.04 -11.66 10.89
C GLY A 335 -9.70 -10.19 10.72
N GLY A 336 -8.92 -9.83 9.68
CA GLY A 336 -8.49 -8.46 9.46
C GLY A 336 -7.41 -8.03 10.47
N GLN A 337 -6.51 -8.92 10.86
CA GLN A 337 -5.38 -8.61 11.74
C GLN A 337 -4.05 -8.94 11.05
N PHE A 338 -2.98 -8.22 11.39
CA PHE A 338 -1.66 -8.56 10.84
C PHE A 338 -1.18 -9.93 11.30
N VAL A 339 -0.71 -10.74 10.35
CA VAL A 339 -0.02 -11.98 10.68
C VAL A 339 1.35 -11.65 11.28
N SER A 340 1.79 -12.44 12.27
CA SER A 340 3.08 -12.25 12.92
C SER A 340 4.23 -12.25 11.89
N GLY A 341 5.03 -11.18 11.87
CA GLY A 341 6.17 -11.03 10.97
C GLY A 341 5.83 -10.49 9.57
N SER A 342 4.55 -10.23 9.27
CA SER A 342 4.09 -9.67 7.99
C SER A 342 4.89 -8.44 7.57
N GLY A 343 5.04 -7.43 8.44
CA GLY A 343 5.77 -6.20 8.10
C GLY A 343 7.28 -6.33 7.87
N LEU A 344 7.88 -7.52 8.04
CA LEU A 344 9.33 -7.72 7.93
C LEU A 344 9.74 -8.19 6.53
N ALA A 345 10.92 -7.77 6.09
CA ALA A 345 11.54 -8.36 4.90
C ALA A 345 12.17 -9.73 5.23
N GLY A 346 12.24 -10.63 4.24
CA GLY A 346 12.84 -11.95 4.38
C GLY A 346 12.96 -12.71 3.07
N PHE A 347 13.48 -13.92 3.11
CA PHE A 347 13.86 -14.69 1.93
C PHE A 347 12.83 -15.74 1.60
N LEU A 348 12.65 -15.97 0.29
CA LEU A 348 11.81 -17.06 -0.24
C LEU A 348 10.37 -16.95 0.27
N PRO A 349 9.59 -15.96 -0.19
CA PRO A 349 8.16 -15.88 0.10
C PRO A 349 7.48 -17.23 -0.16
N MET A 350 6.65 -17.69 0.78
CA MET A 350 5.95 -18.97 0.70
C MET A 350 4.80 -18.88 -0.31
N MET A 351 5.15 -18.87 -1.59
CA MET A 351 4.22 -18.77 -2.70
C MET A 351 3.79 -20.15 -3.18
N ASP A 352 2.57 -20.21 -3.69
CA ASP A 352 2.02 -21.42 -4.28
C ASP A 352 2.71 -21.73 -5.63
N PRO A 353 3.39 -22.88 -5.76
CA PRO A 353 4.15 -23.22 -6.96
C PRO A 353 3.28 -23.43 -8.20
N LEU A 354 2.02 -23.86 -8.05
CA LEU A 354 1.10 -24.00 -9.18
C LEU A 354 0.57 -22.63 -9.62
N GLN A 355 0.34 -21.72 -8.67
CA GLN A 355 0.01 -20.34 -8.99
C GLN A 355 1.18 -19.58 -9.63
N MET A 356 2.41 -19.84 -9.19
CA MET A 356 3.61 -19.34 -9.87
C MET A 356 3.72 -19.85 -11.30
N LEU A 357 3.36 -21.12 -11.54
CA LEU A 357 3.35 -21.69 -12.88
C LEU A 357 2.26 -21.05 -13.76
N ILE A 358 1.05 -20.88 -13.23
CA ILE A 358 -0.04 -20.17 -13.89
C ILE A 358 0.40 -18.76 -14.30
N GLY A 359 0.98 -18.00 -13.36
CA GLY A 359 1.51 -16.67 -13.64
C GLY A 359 2.61 -16.68 -14.71
N ALA A 360 3.48 -17.69 -14.73
CA ALA A 360 4.52 -17.84 -15.75
C ALA A 360 3.96 -18.19 -17.14
N GLU A 361 2.92 -19.03 -17.20
CA GLU A 361 2.21 -19.36 -18.43
C GLU A 361 1.48 -18.13 -18.96
N GLU A 362 0.76 -17.39 -18.11
CA GLU A 362 0.08 -16.14 -18.43
C GLU A 362 1.04 -15.07 -18.95
N ALA A 363 2.11 -14.80 -18.20
CA ALA A 363 3.14 -13.86 -18.62
C ALA A 363 3.76 -14.27 -19.97
N GLY A 364 3.92 -15.57 -20.22
CA GLY A 364 4.40 -16.10 -21.50
C GLY A 364 3.43 -15.83 -22.66
N VAL A 365 2.11 -16.01 -22.43
CA VAL A 365 1.07 -15.71 -23.41
C VAL A 365 1.02 -14.21 -23.71
N HIS A 366 1.01 -13.37 -22.68
CA HIS A 366 0.94 -11.91 -22.82
C HIS A 366 2.20 -11.30 -23.45
N SER A 367 3.39 -11.82 -23.11
CA SER A 367 4.64 -11.40 -23.76
C SER A 367 4.64 -11.65 -25.28
N LEU A 368 3.75 -12.53 -25.77
CA LEU A 368 3.51 -12.77 -27.19
C LEU A 368 2.32 -11.95 -27.72
N LEU A 369 1.19 -11.95 -27.02
CA LEU A 369 -0.06 -11.36 -27.49
C LEU A 369 -0.06 -9.84 -27.45
N ASP A 370 0.49 -9.22 -26.40
CA ASP A 370 0.41 -7.77 -26.21
C ASP A 370 1.18 -7.03 -27.33
N PRO A 371 2.41 -7.42 -27.70
CA PRO A 371 3.12 -6.80 -28.83
C PRO A 371 2.38 -6.98 -30.16
N VAL A 372 1.77 -8.15 -30.38
CA VAL A 372 1.01 -8.44 -31.60
C VAL A 372 -0.24 -7.56 -31.67
N ASN A 373 -0.99 -7.47 -30.57
CA ASN A 373 -2.17 -6.62 -30.46
C ASN A 373 -1.82 -5.14 -30.65
N GLN A 374 -0.67 -4.70 -30.13
CA GLN A 374 -0.20 -3.34 -30.34
C GLN A 374 0.18 -3.05 -31.80
N ILE A 375 0.84 -3.98 -32.49
CA ILE A 375 1.12 -3.87 -33.93
C ILE A 375 -0.17 -3.81 -34.74
N LEU A 376 -1.17 -4.64 -34.40
CA LEU A 376 -2.48 -4.64 -35.05
C LEU A 376 -3.19 -3.31 -34.83
N ALA A 377 -3.18 -2.78 -33.61
CA ALA A 377 -3.76 -1.47 -33.30
C ALA A 377 -3.10 -0.34 -34.10
N LEU A 378 -1.76 -0.34 -34.21
CA LEU A 378 -1.01 0.63 -35.04
C LEU A 378 -1.37 0.51 -36.54
N ALA A 379 -1.71 -0.69 -37.00
CA ALA A 379 -2.16 -0.94 -38.36
C ALA A 379 -3.67 -0.62 -38.58
N GLY A 380 -4.40 -0.23 -37.53
CA GLY A 380 -5.85 -0.03 -37.57
C GLY A 380 -6.64 -1.33 -37.77
N ALA A 381 -6.04 -2.46 -37.39
CA ALA A 381 -6.67 -3.78 -37.42
C ALA A 381 -7.22 -4.17 -36.04
N ASP A 382 -8.19 -5.08 -36.04
CA ASP A 382 -8.72 -5.66 -34.80
C ASP A 382 -7.65 -6.51 -34.09
N ALA A 383 -7.78 -6.63 -32.77
CA ALA A 383 -6.94 -7.50 -31.95
C ALA A 383 -7.03 -8.98 -32.38
N VAL A 384 -6.12 -9.80 -31.86
CA VAL A 384 -6.11 -11.25 -32.08
C VAL A 384 -7.49 -11.84 -31.75
N SER A 385 -7.96 -12.75 -32.61
CA SER A 385 -9.31 -13.31 -32.46
C SER A 385 -9.45 -14.07 -31.14
N PRO A 386 -10.63 -14.04 -30.48
CA PRO A 386 -10.87 -14.75 -29.23
C PRO A 386 -10.54 -16.26 -29.25
N GLY A 387 -10.66 -16.92 -30.41
CA GLY A 387 -10.34 -18.34 -30.53
C GLY A 387 -8.83 -18.65 -30.53
N ILE A 388 -7.99 -17.73 -30.98
CA ILE A 388 -6.52 -17.86 -30.89
C ILE A 388 -6.08 -17.54 -29.47
N ASP A 389 -6.64 -16.47 -28.90
CA ASP A 389 -6.42 -16.09 -27.51
C ASP A 389 -6.74 -17.25 -26.55
N ALA A 390 -7.96 -17.81 -26.63
CA ALA A 390 -8.34 -18.97 -25.82
C ALA A 390 -7.46 -20.21 -26.06
N ALA A 391 -6.99 -20.43 -27.30
CA ALA A 391 -6.11 -21.56 -27.59
C ALA A 391 -4.72 -21.41 -26.95
N LEU A 392 -4.23 -20.18 -26.79
CA LEU A 392 -2.96 -19.90 -26.11
C LEU A 392 -3.10 -19.99 -24.58
N HIS A 393 -4.26 -19.65 -24.02
CA HIS A 393 -4.56 -19.77 -22.59
C HIS A 393 -5.00 -21.19 -22.16
N ALA A 394 -5.27 -22.11 -23.09
CA ALA A 394 -5.71 -23.47 -22.75
C ALA A 394 -4.75 -24.24 -21.79
N PRO A 395 -3.41 -24.12 -21.88
CA PRO A 395 -2.51 -24.67 -20.87
C PRO A 395 -2.68 -24.03 -19.49
N VAL A 396 -2.89 -22.71 -19.44
CA VAL A 396 -3.12 -21.97 -18.20
C VAL A 396 -4.39 -22.49 -17.51
N GLU A 397 -5.49 -22.62 -18.25
CA GLU A 397 -6.76 -23.13 -17.72
C GLU A 397 -6.61 -24.56 -17.16
N LEU A 398 -5.79 -25.39 -17.80
CA LEU A 398 -5.49 -26.73 -17.33
C LEU A 398 -4.69 -26.69 -16.02
N THR A 399 -3.65 -25.86 -15.94
CA THR A 399 -2.85 -25.68 -14.71
C THR A 399 -3.70 -25.15 -13.58
N ALA A 400 -4.56 -24.15 -13.83
CA ALA A 400 -5.54 -23.63 -12.86
C ALA A 400 -6.52 -24.69 -12.38
N SER A 401 -6.99 -25.57 -13.28
CA SER A 401 -7.87 -26.68 -12.90
C SER A 401 -7.16 -27.71 -12.02
N ILE A 402 -5.89 -27.99 -12.31
CA ILE A 402 -5.04 -28.89 -11.50
C ILE A 402 -4.78 -28.27 -10.13
N ASP A 403 -4.47 -26.98 -10.08
CA ASP A 403 -4.26 -26.24 -8.84
C ASP A 403 -5.46 -26.34 -7.91
N GLN A 404 -6.65 -26.00 -8.41
CA GLN A 404 -7.88 -26.11 -7.63
C GLN A 404 -8.13 -27.53 -7.11
N LEU A 405 -7.89 -28.55 -7.93
CA LEU A 405 -8.03 -29.95 -7.53
C LEU A 405 -7.04 -30.35 -6.42
N VAL A 406 -5.78 -29.94 -6.55
CA VAL A 406 -4.72 -30.26 -5.58
C VAL A 406 -4.99 -29.54 -4.26
N MET A 407 -5.27 -28.25 -4.31
CA MET A 407 -5.62 -27.43 -3.14
C MET A 407 -6.85 -27.99 -2.42
N SER A 408 -7.95 -28.26 -3.15
CA SER A 408 -9.18 -28.76 -2.53
C SER A 408 -8.96 -30.14 -1.91
N GLY A 409 -8.30 -31.04 -2.63
CA GLY A 409 -7.98 -32.39 -2.16
C GLY A 409 -7.06 -32.38 -0.93
N TRP A 410 -6.09 -31.46 -0.89
CA TRP A 410 -5.22 -31.26 0.27
C TRP A 410 -6.04 -30.83 1.49
N ASN A 411 -6.86 -29.78 1.37
CA ASN A 411 -7.66 -29.26 2.46
C ASN A 411 -8.68 -30.32 2.97
N GLU A 412 -9.31 -31.06 2.07
CA GLU A 412 -10.20 -32.18 2.43
C GLU A 412 -9.45 -33.27 3.21
N MET A 413 -8.23 -33.62 2.80
CA MET A 413 -7.40 -34.60 3.50
C MET A 413 -7.01 -34.11 4.91
N ILE A 414 -6.55 -32.86 5.04
CA ILE A 414 -6.20 -32.25 6.35
C ILE A 414 -7.40 -32.31 7.30
N ALA A 415 -8.59 -31.94 6.81
CA ALA A 415 -9.82 -31.96 7.58
C ALA A 415 -10.25 -33.40 7.94
N ALA A 416 -10.25 -34.32 6.98
CA ALA A 416 -10.69 -35.71 7.19
C ALA A 416 -9.83 -36.47 8.21
N LEU A 417 -8.54 -36.15 8.28
CA LEU A 417 -7.57 -36.76 9.20
C LEU A 417 -7.40 -35.97 10.51
N ASN A 418 -8.09 -34.83 10.66
CA ASN A 418 -7.97 -33.90 11.77
C ASN A 418 -6.50 -33.53 12.09
N LEU A 419 -5.70 -33.28 11.04
CA LEU A 419 -4.25 -33.10 11.20
C LEU A 419 -3.90 -31.80 11.90
N THR A 420 -4.69 -30.74 11.69
CA THR A 420 -4.49 -29.45 12.36
C THR A 420 -4.53 -29.62 13.88
N ASP A 421 -5.55 -30.29 14.42
CA ASP A 421 -5.66 -30.58 15.85
C ASP A 421 -4.57 -31.54 16.34
N LEU A 422 -4.24 -32.54 15.54
CA LEU A 422 -3.25 -33.56 15.91
C LEU A 422 -1.85 -32.97 16.06
N LEU A 423 -1.48 -32.05 15.16
CA LEU A 423 -0.14 -31.47 15.08
C LEU A 423 -0.05 -30.10 15.76
N GLY A 424 -1.19 -29.49 16.09
CA GLY A 424 -1.27 -28.17 16.70
C GLY A 424 -0.81 -27.03 15.78
N VAL A 425 -0.82 -27.26 14.47
CA VAL A 425 -0.42 -26.30 13.43
C VAL A 425 -1.43 -26.35 12.30
N ASP A 426 -1.80 -25.19 11.76
CA ASP A 426 -2.66 -25.13 10.59
C ASP A 426 -1.85 -25.55 9.36
N LEU A 427 -2.31 -26.62 8.71
CA LEU A 427 -1.72 -27.16 7.49
C LEU A 427 -2.63 -26.94 6.28
N SER A 428 -3.61 -26.04 6.38
CA SER A 428 -4.40 -25.63 5.22
C SER A 428 -3.47 -25.10 4.13
N TRP A 429 -3.90 -25.23 2.87
CA TRP A 429 -3.13 -24.74 1.72
C TRP A 429 -2.77 -23.26 1.85
N ALA A 430 -3.71 -22.44 2.34
CA ALA A 430 -3.52 -21.01 2.55
C ALA A 430 -2.54 -20.69 3.69
N SER A 431 -2.38 -21.58 4.68
CA SER A 431 -1.41 -21.44 5.75
C SER A 431 0.00 -21.88 5.35
N ILE A 432 0.11 -22.80 4.40
CA ILE A 432 1.40 -23.26 3.85
C ILE A 432 1.93 -22.24 2.86
N PHE A 433 1.07 -21.74 1.97
CA PHE A 433 1.41 -20.79 0.93
C PHE A 433 0.81 -19.42 1.26
N ASP A 434 1.25 -18.83 2.36
CA ASP A 434 0.80 -17.55 2.87
C ASP A 434 1.65 -16.38 2.35
N GLY A 435 2.51 -16.54 1.34
CA GLY A 435 3.35 -15.45 0.83
C GLY A 435 4.30 -14.80 1.84
N LEU A 436 4.33 -15.20 3.12
CA LEU A 436 5.24 -14.67 4.11
C LEU A 436 6.64 -15.23 3.85
N PRO A 437 7.70 -14.51 4.22
CA PRO A 437 9.05 -15.01 4.05
C PRO A 437 9.28 -16.33 4.81
N LEU A 438 9.68 -17.38 4.10
CA LEU A 438 10.04 -18.67 4.72
C LEU A 438 11.19 -18.52 5.71
N ILE A 439 12.14 -17.64 5.41
CA ILE A 439 13.26 -17.31 6.27
C ILE A 439 13.18 -15.82 6.58
N SER A 440 12.96 -15.47 7.85
CA SER A 440 13.02 -14.08 8.27
C SER A 440 14.36 -13.45 7.88
N GLY A 441 14.30 -12.28 7.22
CA GLY A 441 15.47 -11.47 6.90
C GLY A 441 16.06 -10.80 8.13
N ALA A 442 15.39 -10.85 9.29
CA ALA A 442 15.78 -10.16 10.50
C ALA A 442 17.27 -10.31 10.88
N PRO A 443 17.92 -11.49 10.78
CA PRO A 443 19.35 -11.62 11.08
C PRO A 443 20.27 -10.88 10.09
N VAL A 444 19.92 -10.86 8.80
CA VAL A 444 20.69 -10.18 7.75
C VAL A 444 20.44 -8.68 7.82
N ILE A 445 19.19 -8.28 8.02
CA ILE A 445 18.77 -6.89 8.25
C ILE A 445 19.47 -6.35 9.51
N ALA A 446 19.53 -7.10 10.61
CA ALA A 446 20.30 -6.73 11.81
C ALA A 446 21.81 -6.56 11.54
N GLY A 447 22.39 -7.37 10.66
CA GLY A 447 23.77 -7.21 10.21
C GLY A 447 24.00 -5.94 9.39
N VAL A 448 23.03 -5.56 8.56
CA VAL A 448 23.03 -4.30 7.80
C VAL A 448 22.88 -3.10 8.73
N GLY A 449 22.00 -3.17 9.73
CA GLY A 449 21.88 -2.15 10.79
C GLY A 449 23.19 -1.92 11.54
N LEU A 450 23.89 -2.99 11.93
CA LEU A 450 25.22 -2.91 12.54
C LEU A 450 26.28 -2.26 11.62
N LEU A 451 26.25 -2.58 10.32
CA LEU A 451 27.12 -1.92 9.34
C LEU A 451 26.79 -0.44 9.19
N PHE A 452 25.50 -0.11 9.24
CA PHE A 452 24.99 1.24 9.14
C PHE A 452 25.42 2.10 10.35
N ASP A 453 25.31 1.55 11.55
CA ASP A 453 25.82 2.16 12.78
C ASP A 453 27.35 2.39 12.72
N LEU A 454 28.09 1.41 12.18
CA LEU A 454 29.54 1.52 11.98
C LEU A 454 29.90 2.62 10.97
N LEU A 455 29.12 2.81 9.91
CA LEU A 455 29.33 3.87 8.92
C LEU A 455 28.98 5.26 9.47
N ASN A 456 27.89 5.37 10.23
CA ASN A 456 27.49 6.61 10.91
C ASN A 456 28.52 7.05 11.98
N ALA A 457 29.20 6.10 12.63
CA ALA A 457 30.29 6.41 13.55
C ALA A 457 31.55 7.01 12.86
N VAL A 458 31.69 6.83 11.54
CA VAL A 458 32.85 7.26 10.75
C VAL A 458 32.55 8.51 9.91
N ILE A 459 31.30 8.70 9.49
CA ILE A 459 30.81 9.85 8.73
C ILE A 459 29.80 10.61 9.60
N PRO A 460 30.23 11.66 10.34
CA PRO A 460 29.30 12.43 11.16
C PRO A 460 28.30 13.16 10.26
N VAL A 461 27.03 12.78 10.36
CA VAL A 461 25.88 13.56 9.88
C VAL A 461 25.55 14.59 10.98
N PRO A 462 25.36 15.88 10.67
CA PRO A 462 25.14 16.92 11.66
C PRO A 462 23.86 16.78 12.49
#